data_AF-W7D176-F1
#
_entry.id   AF-W7D176-F1
#
_cell.length_a   1.000
_cell.length_b   1.000
_cell.length_c   1.000
_cell.angle_alpha   90.00
_cell.angle_beta   90.00
_cell.angle_gamma   90.00
#
_symmetry.space_group_name_H-M   'P 1'
#
loop_
_entity.id
_entity.type
_entity.pdbx_description
1 polymer ?
#
loop_
_entity_poly.entity_id
_entity_poly.type
_entity_poly.pdbx_seq_one_letter_code
_entity_poly.pdbx_strand_id
1 'polypeptide(L)'
;MTIIEKLNNGQYEIGDLENYLSTGNAIVLYNTMHEIIDKKITDPIIIQKLISISGRREQTLENKMLGFYTVGDFALATLKKLGIDLASLKEYTRLDSFEKELIDELAESGDL
;
A
#
# COMPACT_ATOMS: atom_id res chain seq x y z
N MET A 1 13.37 -14.20 -14.18
CA MET A 1 12.72 -14.12 -12.86
C MET A 1 11.66 -13.04 -12.92
N THR A 2 10.43 -13.36 -12.55
CA THR A 2 9.32 -12.40 -12.50
C THR A 2 9.46 -11.45 -11.29
N ILE A 3 8.72 -10.35 -11.28
CA ILE A 3 8.70 -9.44 -10.11
C ILE A 3 8.27 -10.18 -8.85
N ILE A 4 7.25 -11.05 -8.95
CA ILE A 4 6.74 -11.83 -7.82
C ILE A 4 7.80 -12.82 -7.30
N GLU A 5 8.52 -13.49 -8.20
CA GLU A 5 9.64 -14.36 -7.80
C GLU A 5 10.76 -13.58 -7.12
N LYS A 6 11.07 -12.36 -7.57
CA LYS A 6 12.06 -11.49 -6.91
C LYS A 6 11.62 -11.10 -5.50
N LEU A 7 10.37 -10.68 -5.32
CA LEU A 7 9.78 -10.34 -4.02
C LEU A 7 9.86 -11.53 -3.06
N ASN A 8 9.34 -12.68 -3.47
CA ASN A 8 9.31 -13.90 -2.65
C ASN A 8 10.72 -14.37 -2.21
N ASN A 9 11.73 -14.10 -3.02
CA ASN A 9 13.12 -14.49 -2.74
C ASN A 9 13.93 -13.39 -2.02
N GLY A 10 13.35 -12.22 -1.73
CA GLY A 10 14.08 -11.08 -1.18
C GLY A 10 15.14 -10.50 -2.11
N GLN A 11 15.00 -10.70 -3.43
CA GLN A 11 15.97 -10.31 -4.46
C GLN A 11 15.58 -9.00 -5.13
N TYR A 12 15.61 -7.93 -4.34
CA TYR A 12 15.26 -6.57 -4.77
C TYR A 12 16.06 -5.54 -3.98
N GLU A 13 16.20 -4.34 -4.55
CA GLU A 13 16.69 -3.16 -3.85
C GLU A 13 15.53 -2.22 -3.48
N ILE A 14 15.79 -1.18 -2.68
CA ILE A 14 14.75 -0.17 -2.35
C ILE A 14 14.17 0.48 -3.61
N GLY A 15 15.02 0.78 -4.60
CA GLY A 15 14.56 1.33 -5.88
C GLY A 15 13.67 0.37 -6.68
N ASP A 16 13.84 -0.94 -6.53
CA ASP A 16 12.92 -1.92 -7.13
C ASP A 16 11.53 -1.80 -6.49
N LEU A 17 11.44 -1.75 -5.16
CA LEU A 17 10.16 -1.63 -4.45
C LEU A 17 9.44 -0.32 -4.79
N GLU A 18 10.17 0.79 -4.89
CA GLU A 18 9.61 2.07 -5.33
C GLU A 18 9.01 1.97 -6.75
N ASN A 19 9.71 1.28 -7.65
CA ASN A 19 9.23 1.02 -9.00
C ASN A 19 7.99 0.11 -9.00
N TYR A 20 7.96 -0.92 -8.16
CA TYR A 20 6.83 -1.85 -8.07
C TYR A 20 5.58 -1.16 -7.53
N LEU A 21 5.73 -0.25 -6.57
CA LEU A 21 4.67 0.66 -6.08
C LEU A 21 4.19 1.69 -7.11
N SER A 22 4.94 1.88 -8.20
CA SER A 22 4.58 2.77 -9.31
C SER A 22 3.85 2.07 -10.45
N THR A 23 3.69 0.74 -10.37
CA THR A 23 3.04 -0.01 -11.45
C THR A 23 1.53 0.19 -11.45
N GLY A 24 0.90 -0.01 -12.60
CA GLY A 24 -0.56 -0.13 -12.73
C GLY A 24 -1.08 -1.55 -12.52
N ASN A 25 -0.24 -2.47 -12.03
CA ASN A 25 -0.59 -3.88 -11.90
C ASN A 25 -0.95 -4.19 -10.44
N ALA A 26 -2.24 -4.42 -10.18
CA ALA A 26 -2.75 -4.69 -8.83
C ALA A 26 -2.07 -5.89 -8.14
N ILE A 27 -1.70 -6.94 -8.90
CA ILE A 27 -1.01 -8.11 -8.35
C ILE A 27 0.39 -7.72 -7.86
N VAL A 28 1.13 -6.93 -8.64
CA VAL A 28 2.45 -6.44 -8.24
C VAL A 28 2.35 -5.53 -7.02
N LEU A 29 1.40 -4.59 -7.01
CA LEU A 29 1.17 -3.69 -5.87
C LEU A 29 0.85 -4.48 -4.59
N TYR A 30 -0.05 -5.45 -4.69
CA TYR A 30 -0.48 -6.29 -3.57
C TYR A 30 0.71 -7.01 -2.93
N ASN A 31 1.49 -7.74 -3.74
CA ASN A 31 2.63 -8.50 -3.24
C ASN A 31 3.74 -7.57 -2.71
N THR A 32 3.91 -6.39 -3.30
CA THR A 32 4.91 -5.42 -2.84
C THR A 32 4.54 -4.86 -1.47
N MET A 33 3.28 -4.52 -1.23
CA MET A 33 2.82 -4.01 0.07
C MET A 33 2.88 -5.08 1.17
N HIS A 34 2.53 -6.33 0.85
CA HIS A 34 2.71 -7.48 1.74
C HIS A 34 4.18 -7.66 2.13
N GLU A 35 5.10 -7.70 1.15
CA GLU A 35 6.53 -7.83 1.42
C GLU A 35 7.06 -6.67 2.29
N ILE A 36 6.61 -5.44 2.04
CA ILE A 36 6.96 -4.26 2.85
C ILE A 36 6.52 -4.44 4.31
N ILE A 37 5.31 -4.95 4.56
CA ILE A 37 4.77 -5.20 5.90
C ILE A 37 5.57 -6.34 6.57
N ASP A 38 5.72 -7.46 5.88
CA ASP A 38 6.39 -8.66 6.38
C ASP A 38 7.83 -8.38 6.78
N LYS A 39 8.54 -7.60 5.98
CA LYS A 39 9.93 -7.19 6.24
C LYS A 39 10.04 -5.91 7.08
N LYS A 40 8.92 -5.29 7.45
CA LYS A 40 8.85 -4.03 8.21
C LYS A 40 9.71 -2.92 7.58
N ILE A 41 9.59 -2.74 6.27
CA ILE A 41 10.39 -1.77 5.51
C ILE A 41 9.86 -0.36 5.76
N THR A 42 10.61 0.42 6.54
CA THR A 42 10.30 1.82 6.85
C THR A 42 11.26 2.80 6.17
N ASP A 43 11.83 2.40 5.03
CA ASP A 43 12.71 3.28 4.25
C ASP A 43 11.94 4.56 3.85
N PRO A 44 12.50 5.77 4.05
CA PRO A 44 11.81 7.02 3.77
C PRO A 44 11.28 7.16 2.35
N ILE A 45 11.97 6.60 1.35
CA ILE A 45 11.53 6.62 -0.06
C ILE A 45 10.25 5.80 -0.21
N ILE A 46 10.21 4.62 0.41
CA ILE A 46 9.04 3.73 0.38
C ILE A 46 7.86 4.33 1.13
N ILE A 47 8.09 4.91 2.31
CA ILE A 47 7.05 5.61 3.08
C ILE A 47 6.47 6.78 2.28
N GLN A 48 7.32 7.63 1.70
CA GLN A 48 6.85 8.74 0.86
C GLN A 48 6.11 8.25 -0.38
N LYS A 49 6.53 7.12 -0.96
CA LYS A 49 5.84 6.53 -2.09
C LYS A 49 4.46 6.03 -1.72
N LEU A 50 4.32 5.32 -0.59
CA LEU A 50 3.04 4.87 -0.05
C LEU A 50 2.11 6.06 0.24
N ILE A 51 2.62 7.12 0.87
CA ILE A 51 1.86 8.36 1.10
C ILE A 51 1.40 8.94 -0.24
N SER A 52 2.29 9.04 -1.23
CA SER A 52 1.93 9.58 -2.56
C SER A 52 0.83 8.76 -3.25
N ILE A 53 0.92 7.43 -3.24
CA ILE A 53 -0.10 6.58 -3.89
C ILE A 53 -1.36 6.42 -3.04
N SER A 54 -1.34 6.80 -1.76
CA SER A 54 -2.53 6.80 -0.90
C SER A 54 -3.65 7.72 -1.41
N GLY A 55 -3.32 8.70 -2.25
CA GLY A 55 -4.30 9.54 -2.95
C GLY A 55 -5.05 8.85 -4.09
N ARG A 56 -4.63 7.66 -4.53
CA ARG A 56 -5.23 6.92 -5.67
C ARG A 56 -6.48 6.16 -5.25
N ARG A 57 -7.54 6.89 -4.88
CA ARG A 57 -8.78 6.33 -4.30
C ARG A 57 -10.01 6.39 -5.22
N GLU A 58 -9.85 6.87 -6.45
CA GLU A 58 -10.93 6.81 -7.44
C GLU A 58 -11.21 5.37 -7.84
N GLN A 59 -12.49 4.99 -7.98
CA GLN A 59 -12.93 3.65 -8.37
C GLN A 59 -12.76 3.41 -9.88
N THR A 60 -11.52 3.48 -10.36
CA THR A 60 -11.12 3.17 -11.73
C THR A 60 -10.50 1.78 -11.81
N LEU A 61 -10.45 1.19 -13.01
CA LEU A 61 -9.84 -0.13 -13.22
C LEU A 61 -8.37 -0.16 -12.77
N GLU A 62 -7.65 0.95 -12.91
CA GLU A 62 -6.22 1.07 -12.59
C GLU A 62 -5.93 1.26 -11.10
N ASN A 63 -6.91 1.77 -10.35
CA ASN A 63 -6.78 2.02 -8.92
C ASN A 63 -7.49 0.96 -8.09
N LYS A 64 -8.26 0.05 -8.70
CA LYS A 64 -8.94 -1.03 -7.99
C LYS A 64 -7.94 -2.13 -7.61
N MET A 65 -8.00 -2.56 -6.35
CA MET A 65 -7.16 -3.65 -5.82
C MET A 65 -8.00 -4.91 -5.60
N LEU A 66 -8.84 -4.91 -4.55
CA LEU A 66 -9.63 -6.06 -4.13
C LEU A 66 -11.02 -5.61 -3.66
N GLY A 67 -12.08 -6.21 -4.19
CA GLY A 67 -13.45 -5.86 -3.80
C GLY A 67 -13.79 -4.41 -4.12
N PHE A 68 -13.99 -3.58 -3.10
CA PHE A 68 -14.21 -2.13 -3.21
C PHE A 68 -12.97 -1.31 -2.80
N TYR A 69 -11.90 -1.96 -2.34
CA TYR A 69 -10.68 -1.29 -1.94
C TYR A 69 -9.84 -0.88 -3.14
N THR A 70 -9.26 0.32 -3.01
CA THR A 70 -8.38 0.93 -3.99
C THR A 70 -6.90 0.80 -3.60
N VAL A 71 -6.00 1.14 -4.51
CA VAL A 71 -4.56 1.29 -4.26
C VAL A 71 -4.33 2.26 -3.10
N GLY A 72 -5.12 3.34 -3.05
CA GLY A 72 -5.00 4.31 -1.98
C GLY A 72 -5.39 3.74 -0.61
N ASP A 73 -6.44 2.93 -0.55
CA ASP A 73 -6.87 2.28 0.69
C ASP A 73 -5.82 1.28 1.19
N PHE A 74 -5.30 0.45 0.28
CA PHE A 74 -4.21 -0.48 0.55
C PHE A 74 -2.94 0.23 1.04
N ALA A 75 -2.59 1.38 0.45
CA ALA A 75 -1.42 2.14 0.87
C ALA A 75 -1.56 2.74 2.28
N LEU A 76 -2.75 3.26 2.64
CA LEU A 76 -3.02 3.74 4.00
C LEU A 76 -2.98 2.60 5.02
N ALA A 77 -3.61 1.46 4.71
CA ALA A 77 -3.57 0.27 5.55
C ALA A 77 -2.13 -0.24 5.74
N THR A 78 -1.32 -0.23 4.67
CA THR A 78 0.12 -0.57 4.73
C THR A 78 0.86 0.35 5.70
N LEU A 79 0.70 1.67 5.56
CA LEU A 79 1.31 2.67 6.44
C LEU A 79 0.89 2.45 7.90
N LYS A 80 -0.40 2.18 8.15
CA LYS A 80 -0.91 1.88 9.48
C LYS A 80 -0.25 0.63 10.08
N LYS A 81 -0.14 -0.45 9.31
CA LYS A 81 0.54 -1.69 9.74
C LYS A 81 2.03 -1.50 10.05
N LEU A 82 2.69 -0.55 9.38
CA LEU A 82 4.06 -0.15 9.68
C LEU A 82 4.17 0.75 10.93
N GLY A 83 3.06 1.12 11.57
CA GLY A 83 3.03 1.97 12.76
C GLY A 83 3.08 3.47 12.45
N ILE A 84 2.82 3.87 11.21
CA ILE A 84 2.71 5.29 10.85
C ILE A 84 1.37 5.84 11.34
N ASP A 85 1.42 6.96 12.05
CA ASP A 85 0.22 7.67 12.48
C ASP A 85 -0.48 8.33 11.29
N LEU A 86 -1.57 7.71 10.83
CA LEU A 86 -2.35 8.21 9.71
C LEU A 86 -3.01 9.57 10.02
N ALA A 87 -3.25 9.92 11.29
CA ALA A 87 -3.86 11.21 11.63
C ALA A 87 -2.97 12.40 11.25
N SER A 88 -1.66 12.17 11.06
CA SER A 88 -0.71 13.16 10.55
C SER A 88 -0.78 13.36 9.03
N LEU A 89 -1.46 12.46 8.29
CA LEU A 89 -1.48 12.44 6.83
C LEU A 89 -2.69 13.19 6.28
N LYS A 90 -2.43 14.07 5.30
CA LYS A 90 -3.47 14.85 4.63
C LYS A 90 -4.47 13.96 3.88
N GLU A 91 -3.99 12.88 3.31
CA GLU A 91 -4.76 11.91 2.53
C GLU A 91 -5.76 11.16 3.42
N TYR A 92 -5.38 10.86 4.66
CA TYR A 92 -6.25 10.20 5.64
C TYR A 92 -7.23 11.16 6.34
N THR A 93 -6.77 12.37 6.71
CA THR A 93 -7.61 13.34 7.43
C THR A 93 -8.83 13.79 6.63
N ARG A 94 -8.76 13.76 5.29
CA ARG A 94 -9.85 14.08 4.37
C ARG A 94 -10.95 13.03 4.28
N LEU A 95 -10.67 11.80 4.74
CA LEU A 95 -11.61 10.70 4.72
C LEU A 95 -12.76 10.94 5.69
N ASP A 96 -13.96 10.51 5.31
CA ASP A 96 -15.08 10.44 6.24
C ASP A 96 -14.90 9.30 7.27
N SER A 97 -15.82 9.20 8.22
CA SER A 97 -15.72 8.18 9.29
C SER A 97 -15.83 6.76 8.76
N PHE A 98 -16.64 6.53 7.74
CA PHE A 98 -16.86 5.21 7.15
C PHE A 98 -15.62 4.78 6.37
N GLU A 99 -15.05 5.68 5.57
CA GLU A 99 -13.80 5.41 4.86
C GLU A 99 -12.65 5.10 5.81
N LYS A 100 -12.55 5.79 6.95
CA LYS A 100 -11.53 5.51 7.97
C LYS A 100 -11.72 4.12 8.59
N GLU A 101 -12.95 3.75 8.92
CA GLU A 101 -13.30 2.42 9.43
C GLU A 101 -12.90 1.33 8.43
N LEU A 102 -13.12 1.54 7.13
CA LEU A 102 -12.67 0.60 6.08
C LEU A 102 -11.14 0.44 6.03
N ILE A 103 -10.37 1.52 6.21
CA ILE A 103 -8.90 1.41 6.28
C ILE A 103 -8.48 0.63 7.52
N ASP A 104 -9.17 0.87 8.64
CA ASP A 104 -8.89 0.19 9.90
C ASP A 104 -9.19 -1.31 9.80
N GLU A 105 -10.33 -1.69 9.22
CA GLU A 105 -10.68 -3.07 8.95
C GLU A 105 -9.68 -3.76 8.01
N LEU A 106 -9.28 -3.10 6.91
CA LEU A 106 -8.29 -3.64 5.98
C LEU A 106 -6.92 -3.85 6.65
N ALA A 107 -6.52 -2.93 7.53
CA ALA A 107 -5.28 -3.04 8.29
C ALA A 107 -5.34 -4.07 9.42
N GLU A 108 -6.52 -4.53 9.82
CA GLU A 108 -6.70 -5.58 10.83
C GLU A 108 -7.03 -6.94 10.21
N SER A 109 -7.46 -6.96 8.95
CA SER A 109 -7.73 -8.19 8.21
C SER A 109 -6.44 -8.91 7.82
N GLY A 110 -6.59 -10.18 7.43
CA GLY A 110 -5.51 -10.97 6.82
C GLY A 110 -5.39 -10.77 5.31
N ASP A 111 -6.14 -9.83 4.71
CA ASP A 111 -6.06 -9.49 3.29
C ASP A 111 -4.89 -8.53 2.99
N LEU A 112 -4.35 -7.91 4.04
CA LEU A 112 -3.10 -7.17 4.07
C LEU A 112 -2.26 -7.63 5.26
#